data_AF-A0A2W5YAW9-F1
#
_entry.id   AF-A0A2W5YAW9-F1
#
_cell.length_a   1.000
_cell.length_b   1.000
_cell.length_c   1.000
_cell.angle_alpha   90.00
_cell.angle_beta   90.00
_cell.angle_gamma   90.00
#
_symmetry.space_group_name_H-M   'P 1'
#
loop_
_entity.id
_entity.type
_entity.pdbx_description
1 polymer ?
#
loop_
_entity_poly.entity_id
_entity_poly.type
_entity_poly.pdbx_seq_one_letter_code
_entity_poly.pdbx_strand_id
1 'polypeptide(L)'
;MQERPRALAFITPKPWRGDLIAAGAVPLAVGLLAAELRLGWSKQATLAVTVVAAASLLGMALLSPLEFARPRSYQVVLLVTGLVLTLLAIFELANVLDAPRAAKTSAWMAALFALIASGCAWWRNAWICTLLAALSWVATLVALVDWLFAAGDRASVRYVLLGAVAALVLGSVLLRGGRPRHAAALVVAAGLAVVAIVVLLLIDRYAPRLLATYFSGRLEPSSARAGVAWGWELVVLAAGCGLVAFSGADHERAPGYLGVVTLLGFVALVAPVNRGGARSIVGWPLALLVIGGLAIASGLRPSRPLPPEPGGASDGDALPPIQLRPGDPS
;
A
#
# COMPACT_ATOMS: atom_id res chain seq x y z
N MET A 1 -4.99 37.38 -13.35
CA MET A 1 -3.71 36.84 -12.86
C MET A 1 -3.25 37.72 -11.71
N GLN A 2 -3.45 37.30 -10.46
CA GLN A 2 -2.90 38.01 -9.30
C GLN A 2 -1.39 37.80 -9.27
N GLU A 3 -0.60 38.88 -9.13
CA GLU A 3 0.84 38.78 -8.93
C GLU A 3 1.12 37.93 -7.70
N ARG A 4 1.72 36.74 -7.91
CA ARG A 4 2.22 35.97 -6.78
C ARG A 4 3.33 36.77 -6.10
N PRO A 5 3.33 36.90 -4.76
CA PRO A 5 4.37 37.64 -4.05
C PRO A 5 5.75 37.06 -4.40
N ARG A 6 6.73 37.95 -4.65
CA ARG A 6 8.08 37.60 -5.17
C ARG A 6 8.76 36.46 -4.39
N ALA A 7 8.51 36.34 -3.09
CA ALA A 7 9.05 35.27 -2.25
C ALA A 7 8.59 33.87 -2.71
N LEU A 8 7.33 33.69 -3.11
CA LEU A 8 6.81 32.40 -3.58
C LEU A 8 7.36 32.02 -4.96
N ALA A 9 7.71 33.02 -5.78
CA ALA A 9 8.31 32.78 -7.09
C ALA A 9 9.70 32.14 -7.00
N PHE A 10 10.46 32.43 -5.94
CA PHE A 10 11.79 31.85 -5.72
C PHE A 10 11.73 30.36 -5.37
N ILE A 11 10.71 29.94 -4.62
CA ILE A 11 10.55 28.54 -4.16
C ILE A 11 9.86 27.68 -5.22
N THR A 12 9.22 28.28 -6.23
CA THR A 12 8.51 27.51 -7.27
C THR A 12 9.51 26.89 -8.25
N PRO A 13 9.65 25.55 -8.30
CA PRO A 13 10.60 24.91 -9.20
C PRO A 13 10.18 25.12 -10.65
N LYS A 14 11.13 25.55 -11.50
CA LYS A 14 10.91 25.65 -12.95
C LYS A 14 10.80 24.25 -13.56
N PRO A 15 9.86 23.97 -14.48
CA PRO A 15 9.59 22.61 -14.97
C PRO A 15 10.81 21.84 -15.47
N TRP A 16 11.71 22.48 -16.22
CA TRP A 16 12.92 21.85 -16.78
C TRP A 16 14.02 21.56 -15.76
N ARG A 17 13.90 22.08 -14.52
CA ARG A 17 14.81 21.77 -13.40
C ARG A 17 14.20 20.76 -12.42
N GLY A 18 12.94 20.38 -12.61
CA GLY A 18 12.22 19.52 -11.69
C GLY A 18 12.93 18.20 -11.41
N ASP A 19 13.44 17.54 -12.46
CA ASP A 19 14.11 16.24 -12.34
C ASP A 19 15.42 16.34 -11.55
N LEU A 20 16.20 17.41 -11.74
CA LEU A 20 17.42 17.65 -10.98
C LEU A 20 17.11 17.92 -9.50
N ILE A 21 16.05 18.69 -9.22
CA ILE A 21 15.63 18.97 -7.83
C ILE A 21 15.14 17.68 -7.15
N ALA A 22 14.35 16.86 -7.85
CA ALA A 22 13.91 15.56 -7.35
C ALA A 22 15.09 14.60 -7.12
N ALA A 23 16.08 14.59 -8.01
CA ALA A 23 17.30 13.82 -7.85
C ALA A 23 18.11 14.27 -6.62
N GLY A 24 18.11 15.56 -6.27
CA GLY A 24 18.74 16.08 -5.05
C GLY A 24 17.91 15.87 -3.77
N ALA A 25 16.58 15.76 -3.87
CA ALA A 25 15.70 15.56 -2.72
C ALA A 25 15.94 14.21 -2.03
N VAL A 26 16.13 13.14 -2.81
CA VAL A 26 16.38 11.79 -2.28
C VAL A 26 17.66 11.71 -1.43
N PRO A 27 18.86 12.08 -1.93
CA PRO A 27 20.07 12.05 -1.12
C PRO A 27 20.03 13.04 0.05
N LEU A 28 19.29 14.15 -0.06
CA LEU A 28 19.04 15.03 1.09
C LEU A 28 18.29 14.27 2.20
N ALA A 29 17.21 13.57 1.87
CA ALA A 29 16.46 12.82 2.87
C ALA A 29 17.25 11.65 3.46
N VAL A 30 18.00 10.92 2.63
CA VAL A 30 18.91 9.85 3.07
C VAL A 30 20.03 10.42 3.95
N GLY A 31 20.58 11.57 3.58
CA GLY A 31 21.63 12.26 4.33
C GLY A 31 21.16 12.71 5.71
N LEU A 32 19.92 13.21 5.83
CA LEU A 32 19.34 13.56 7.13
C LEU A 32 19.12 12.33 8.02
N LEU A 33 18.60 11.24 7.47
CA LEU A 33 18.50 9.96 8.20
C LEU A 33 19.88 9.46 8.66
N ALA A 34 20.90 9.55 7.81
CA ALA A 34 22.26 9.17 8.17
C ALA A 34 22.88 10.09 9.23
N ALA A 35 22.57 11.39 9.18
CA ALA A 35 23.04 12.39 10.14
C ALA A 35 22.45 12.14 11.53
N GLU A 36 21.16 11.83 11.63
CA GLU A 36 20.48 11.47 12.89
C GLU A 36 21.16 10.28 13.56
N LEU A 37 21.52 9.26 12.77
CA LEU A 37 22.16 8.04 13.27
C LEU A 37 23.64 8.23 13.68
N ARG A 38 24.30 9.31 13.25
CA ARG A 38 25.77 9.45 13.38
C ARG A 38 26.26 10.67 14.14
N LEU A 39 25.60 11.81 14.02
CA LEU A 39 26.19 13.10 14.40
C LEU A 39 25.88 13.56 15.82
N GLY A 40 25.06 12.82 16.59
CA GLY A 40 24.82 13.10 18.00
C GLY A 40 24.26 14.51 18.28
N TRP A 41 23.50 15.07 17.33
CA TRP A 41 22.91 16.41 17.48
C TRP A 41 21.88 16.46 18.61
N SER A 42 21.61 17.67 19.11
CA SER A 42 20.51 17.86 20.04
C SER A 42 19.18 17.53 19.36
N LYS A 43 18.24 16.93 20.10
CA LYS A 43 16.90 16.56 19.59
C LYS A 43 16.20 17.73 18.88
N GLN A 44 16.36 18.93 19.43
CA GLN A 44 15.78 20.17 18.90
C GLN A 44 16.39 20.57 17.56
N ALA A 45 17.72 20.44 17.41
CA ALA A 45 18.40 20.73 16.15
C ALA A 45 18.01 19.74 15.05
N THR A 46 17.95 18.45 15.38
CA THR A 46 17.52 17.41 14.42
C THR A 46 16.07 17.65 13.97
N LEU A 47 15.17 17.95 14.90
CA LEU A 47 13.80 18.33 14.58
C LEU A 47 13.74 19.55 13.66
N ALA A 48 14.45 20.64 14.01
CA ALA A 48 14.42 21.89 13.25
C ALA A 48 14.89 21.69 11.81
N VAL A 49 16.02 21.02 11.60
CA VAL A 49 16.56 20.75 10.26
C VAL A 49 15.60 19.85 9.46
N THR A 50 15.04 18.82 10.09
CA THR A 50 14.13 17.87 9.43
C THR A 50 12.81 18.55 9.03
N VAL A 51 12.23 19.38 9.89
CA VAL A 51 11.01 20.16 9.59
C VAL A 51 11.26 21.11 8.43
N VAL A 52 12.38 21.85 8.44
CA VAL A 52 12.72 22.77 7.35
C VAL A 52 12.87 22.03 6.02
N ALA A 53 13.56 20.89 6.03
CA ALA A 53 13.71 20.05 4.84
C ALA A 53 12.36 19.50 4.34
N ALA A 54 11.54 18.93 5.24
CA ALA A 54 10.21 18.42 4.91
C ALA A 54 9.31 19.51 4.32
N ALA A 55 9.23 20.67 4.99
CA ALA A 55 8.41 21.80 4.55
C ALA A 55 8.89 22.36 3.21
N SER A 56 10.21 22.40 2.96
CA SER A 56 10.77 22.85 1.69
C SER A 56 10.39 21.91 0.54
N LEU A 57 10.56 20.59 0.72
CA LEU A 57 10.23 19.61 -0.32
C LEU A 57 8.73 19.55 -0.60
N LEU A 58 7.89 19.50 0.45
CA LEU A 58 6.44 19.53 0.30
C LEU A 58 5.96 20.85 -0.29
N GLY A 59 6.51 21.98 0.15
CA GLY A 59 6.20 23.30 -0.38
C GLY A 59 6.49 23.40 -1.87
N MET A 60 7.69 22.99 -2.31
CA MET A 60 8.05 22.93 -3.72
C MET A 60 7.09 22.03 -4.52
N ALA A 61 6.72 20.87 -3.97
CA ALA A 61 5.79 19.96 -4.64
C ALA A 61 4.38 20.55 -4.77
N LEU A 62 3.85 21.14 -3.70
CA LEU A 62 2.50 21.70 -3.65
C LEU A 62 2.36 22.98 -4.48
N LEU A 63 3.40 23.84 -4.49
CA LEU A 63 3.41 25.09 -5.24
C LEU A 63 3.71 24.90 -6.73
N SER A 64 4.29 23.76 -7.12
CA SER A 64 4.57 23.46 -8.52
C SER A 64 3.27 23.37 -9.33
N PRO A 65 3.18 24.03 -10.51
CA PRO A 65 1.98 23.99 -11.32
C PRO A 65 1.68 22.55 -11.78
N LEU A 66 0.41 22.18 -11.75
CA LEU A 66 -0.07 20.97 -12.41
C LEU A 66 -0.19 21.27 -13.90
N GLU A 67 0.64 20.64 -14.71
CA GLU A 67 0.59 20.83 -16.16
C GLU A 67 -0.46 19.93 -16.84
N PHE A 68 -0.89 18.87 -16.14
CA PHE A 68 -1.90 17.92 -16.61
C PHE A 68 -2.80 17.50 -15.45
N ALA A 69 -3.78 16.65 -15.73
CA ALA A 69 -4.63 16.02 -14.71
C ALA A 69 -3.87 15.14 -13.69
N ARG A 70 -2.55 15.00 -13.85
CA ARG A 70 -1.67 14.11 -13.08
C ARG A 70 -0.35 14.83 -12.72
N PRO A 71 0.19 14.59 -11.52
CA PRO A 71 1.50 15.12 -11.15
C PRO A 71 2.60 14.48 -12.01
N ARG A 72 3.60 15.28 -12.40
CA ARG A 72 4.82 14.79 -13.07
C ARG A 72 5.66 13.94 -12.10
N SER A 73 6.52 13.07 -12.63
CA SER A 73 7.36 12.17 -11.83
C SER A 73 8.18 12.91 -10.77
N TYR A 74 8.81 14.04 -11.11
CA TYR A 74 9.56 14.82 -10.13
C TYR A 74 8.67 15.36 -8.98
N GLN A 75 7.43 15.75 -9.27
CA GLN A 75 6.49 16.22 -8.23
C GLN A 75 6.10 15.07 -7.30
N VAL A 76 5.93 13.87 -7.85
CA VAL A 76 5.67 12.65 -7.07
C VAL A 76 6.87 12.34 -6.16
N VAL A 77 8.10 12.42 -6.67
CA VAL A 77 9.32 12.24 -5.86
C VAL A 77 9.37 13.26 -4.73
N LEU A 78 9.17 14.56 -5.02
CA LEU A 78 9.16 15.59 -3.99
C LEU A 78 8.07 15.39 -2.93
N LEU A 79 6.86 14.97 -3.33
CA LEU A 79 5.79 14.63 -2.39
C LEU A 79 6.17 13.45 -1.49
N VAL A 80 6.68 12.35 -2.08
CA VAL A 80 7.04 11.15 -1.31
C VAL A 80 8.19 11.44 -0.36
N THR A 81 9.26 12.07 -0.84
CA THR A 81 10.42 12.43 -0.02
C THR A 81 10.04 13.43 1.07
N GLY A 82 9.22 14.43 0.74
CA GLY A 82 8.71 15.39 1.72
C GLY A 82 7.84 14.72 2.79
N LEU A 83 6.99 13.75 2.42
CA LEU A 83 6.19 12.97 3.36
C LEU A 83 7.07 12.06 4.24
N VAL A 84 8.09 11.42 3.70
CA VAL A 84 9.05 10.63 4.49
C VAL A 84 9.75 11.49 5.54
N LEU A 85 10.23 12.68 5.15
CA LEU A 85 10.82 13.62 6.12
C LEU A 85 9.79 14.18 7.10
N THR A 86 8.52 14.32 6.70
CA THR A 86 7.44 14.71 7.62
C THR A 86 7.20 13.64 8.67
N LEU A 87 7.18 12.36 8.26
CA LEU A 87 7.08 11.25 9.20
C LEU A 87 8.25 11.27 10.20
N LEU A 88 9.48 11.49 9.72
CA LEU A 88 10.66 11.64 10.56
C LEU A 88 10.54 12.82 11.54
N ALA A 89 10.11 13.98 11.05
CA ALA A 89 9.87 15.16 11.87
C ALA A 89 8.81 14.92 12.97
N ILE A 90 7.77 14.14 12.70
CA ILE A 90 6.75 13.77 13.69
C ILE A 90 7.35 12.86 14.78
N PHE A 91 8.20 11.89 14.40
CA PHE A 91 8.93 11.07 15.37
C PHE A 91 9.86 11.92 16.24
N GLU A 92 10.59 12.84 15.63
CA GLU A 92 11.49 13.73 16.36
C GLU A 92 10.74 14.71 17.27
N LEU A 93 9.55 15.14 16.86
CA LEU A 93 8.67 15.92 17.71
C LEU A 93 8.29 15.13 18.96
N ALA A 94 7.93 13.85 18.82
CA ALA A 94 7.64 13.00 19.97
C ALA A 94 8.87 12.81 20.88
N ASN A 95 10.07 12.68 20.31
CA ASN A 95 11.33 12.61 21.06
C ASN A 95 11.65 13.89 21.83
N VAL A 96 11.39 15.06 21.22
CA VAL A 96 11.58 16.38 21.84
C VAL A 96 10.57 16.61 22.97
N LEU A 97 9.34 16.11 22.82
CA LEU A 97 8.30 16.16 23.85
C LEU A 97 8.50 15.11 24.97
N ASP A 98 9.58 14.32 24.90
CA ASP A 98 9.83 13.17 25.77
C ASP A 98 8.60 12.26 25.90
N ALA A 99 7.85 12.11 24.81
CA ALA A 99 6.63 11.33 24.79
C ALA A 99 6.98 9.84 24.93
N PRO A 100 6.34 9.09 25.85
CA PRO A 100 6.63 7.68 26.03
C PRO A 100 6.28 6.90 24.77
N ARG A 101 7.02 5.82 24.48
CA ARG A 101 6.71 4.86 23.41
C ARG A 101 5.50 4.01 23.78
N ALA A 102 4.33 4.64 23.76
CA ALA A 102 3.04 4.06 24.14
C ALA A 102 2.03 4.20 22.99
N ALA A 103 0.94 3.41 23.06
CA ALA A 103 -0.14 3.39 22.09
C ALA A 103 -0.75 4.79 21.82
N LYS A 104 -0.90 5.60 22.88
CA LYS A 104 -1.37 6.98 22.76
C LYS A 104 -0.47 7.82 21.85
N THR A 105 0.85 7.66 22.01
CA THR A 105 1.84 8.43 21.24
C THR A 105 1.84 8.03 19.78
N SER A 106 1.84 6.72 19.50
CA SER A 106 1.74 6.22 18.13
C SER A 106 0.41 6.61 17.46
N ALA A 107 -0.71 6.64 18.19
CA ALA A 107 -2.01 7.03 17.65
C ALA A 107 -2.01 8.46 17.12
N TRP A 108 -1.57 9.45 17.91
CA TRP A 108 -1.57 10.83 17.43
C TRP A 108 -0.50 11.09 16.35
N MET A 109 0.68 10.45 16.44
CA MET A 109 1.71 10.57 15.40
C MET A 109 1.21 10.05 14.05
N ALA A 110 0.62 8.85 14.04
CA ALA A 110 0.05 8.26 12.84
C ALA A 110 -1.12 9.10 12.31
N ALA A 111 -1.99 9.61 13.19
CA ALA A 111 -3.10 10.47 12.80
C ALA A 111 -2.64 11.77 12.14
N LEU A 112 -1.64 12.44 12.72
CA LEU A 112 -1.05 13.66 12.16
C LEU A 112 -0.47 13.40 10.78
N PHE A 113 0.30 12.32 10.62
CA PHE A 113 0.84 11.93 9.33
C PHE A 113 -0.24 11.58 8.31
N ALA A 114 -1.28 10.83 8.73
CA ALA A 114 -2.41 10.46 7.88
C ALA A 114 -3.18 11.69 7.37
N LEU A 115 -3.37 12.70 8.21
CA LEU A 115 -4.01 13.97 7.84
C LEU A 115 -3.18 14.74 6.81
N ILE A 116 -1.87 14.87 7.02
CA ILE A 116 -0.98 15.57 6.07
C ILE A 116 -0.93 14.83 4.72
N ALA A 117 -0.79 13.51 4.74
CA ALA A 117 -0.79 12.68 3.53
C ALA A 117 -2.14 12.76 2.79
N SER A 118 -3.26 12.78 3.52
CA SER A 118 -4.61 12.94 2.95
C SER A 118 -4.79 14.31 2.30
N GLY A 119 -4.30 15.38 2.93
CA GLY A 119 -4.29 16.72 2.35
C GLY A 119 -3.49 16.77 1.05
N CYS A 120 -2.29 16.19 1.05
CA CYS A 120 -1.47 16.09 -0.16
C CYS A 120 -2.17 15.28 -1.27
N ALA A 121 -2.83 14.18 -0.92
CA ALA A 121 -3.58 13.36 -1.86
C ALA A 121 -4.76 14.12 -2.48
N TRP A 122 -5.51 14.88 -1.68
CA TRP A 122 -6.63 15.69 -2.13
C TRP A 122 -6.17 16.79 -3.09
N TRP A 123 -5.11 17.51 -2.72
CA TRP A 123 -4.66 18.71 -3.45
C TRP A 123 -3.92 18.37 -4.75
N ARG A 124 -3.17 17.25 -4.77
CA ARG A 124 -2.31 16.89 -5.90
C ARG A 124 -2.83 15.76 -6.78
N ASN A 125 -3.97 15.16 -6.42
CA ASN A 125 -4.53 14.01 -7.14
C ASN A 125 -3.48 12.89 -7.35
N ALA A 126 -2.63 12.68 -6.34
CA ALA A 126 -1.49 11.77 -6.40
C ALA A 126 -1.85 10.44 -5.73
N TRP A 127 -1.91 9.36 -6.52
CA TRP A 127 -2.29 8.02 -6.04
C TRP A 127 -1.35 7.50 -4.93
N ILE A 128 -0.06 7.83 -4.99
CA ILE A 128 0.90 7.41 -3.97
C ILE A 128 0.62 8.07 -2.62
N CYS A 129 0.18 9.33 -2.61
CA CYS A 129 -0.22 10.02 -1.38
C CYS A 129 -1.48 9.39 -0.79
N THR A 130 -2.40 8.89 -1.63
CA THR A 130 -3.56 8.11 -1.16
C THR A 130 -3.13 6.77 -0.56
N LEU A 131 -2.16 6.07 -1.15
CA LEU A 131 -1.61 4.85 -0.56
C LEU A 131 -1.00 5.12 0.81
N LEU A 132 -0.12 6.13 0.90
CA LEU A 132 0.52 6.52 2.17
C LEU A 132 -0.51 6.96 3.21
N ALA A 133 -1.51 7.77 2.82
CA ALA A 133 -2.60 8.19 3.69
C ALA A 133 -3.39 7.00 4.20
N ALA A 134 -3.80 6.07 3.32
CA ALA A 134 -4.56 4.88 3.68
C ALA A 134 -3.78 4.01 4.67
N LEU A 135 -2.51 3.70 4.41
CA LEU A 135 -1.66 2.93 5.33
C LEU A 135 -1.51 3.63 6.68
N SER A 136 -1.38 4.95 6.67
CA SER A 136 -1.28 5.74 7.90
C SER A 136 -2.57 5.70 8.69
N TRP A 137 -3.74 5.79 8.03
CA TRP A 137 -5.03 5.64 8.68
C TRP A 137 -5.23 4.23 9.27
N VAL A 138 -4.76 3.18 8.61
CA VAL A 138 -4.74 1.82 9.19
C VAL A 138 -3.90 1.79 10.47
N ALA A 139 -2.68 2.35 10.43
CA ALA A 139 -1.81 2.43 11.60
C ALA A 139 -2.44 3.26 12.74
N THR A 140 -3.09 4.38 12.41
CA THR A 140 -3.85 5.20 13.36
C THR A 140 -4.96 4.40 14.02
N LEU A 141 -5.76 3.66 13.24
CA LEU A 141 -6.86 2.85 13.79
C LEU A 141 -6.34 1.77 14.74
N VAL A 142 -5.28 1.07 14.36
CA VAL A 142 -4.66 0.04 15.22
C VAL A 142 -4.16 0.66 16.53
N ALA A 143 -3.39 1.74 16.46
CA ALA A 143 -2.85 2.42 17.64
C ALA A 143 -3.95 3.04 18.51
N LEU A 144 -5.01 3.57 17.90
CA LEU A 144 -6.17 4.14 18.58
C LEU A 144 -6.95 3.08 19.36
N VAL A 145 -7.22 1.92 18.74
CA VAL A 145 -7.92 0.82 19.42
C VAL A 145 -7.07 0.25 20.54
N ASP A 146 -5.76 0.09 20.33
CA ASP A 146 -4.84 -0.33 21.38
C ASP A 146 -4.83 0.66 22.55
N TRP A 147 -4.82 1.96 22.27
CA TRP A 147 -4.89 3.00 23.29
C TRP A 147 -6.22 3.02 24.06
N LEU A 148 -7.36 2.97 23.35
CA LEU A 148 -8.68 3.11 23.97
C LEU A 148 -9.11 1.89 24.77
N PHE A 149 -8.73 0.70 24.33
CA PHE A 149 -9.21 -0.57 24.89
C PHE A 149 -8.11 -1.38 25.59
N ALA A 150 -6.87 -0.85 25.67
CA ALA A 150 -5.69 -1.58 26.13
C ALA A 150 -5.57 -2.95 25.43
N ALA A 151 -5.87 -2.97 24.13
CA ALA A 151 -6.19 -4.17 23.37
C ALA A 151 -4.96 -4.98 22.94
N GLY A 152 -3.83 -4.86 23.64
CA GLY A 152 -2.48 -5.29 23.24
C GLY A 152 -2.28 -6.78 22.87
N ASP A 153 -3.36 -7.55 22.80
CA ASP A 153 -3.40 -8.85 22.16
C ASP A 153 -3.49 -8.75 20.62
N ARG A 154 -2.78 -9.67 19.96
CA ARG A 154 -2.74 -9.84 18.50
C ARG A 154 -4.11 -10.18 17.93
N ALA A 155 -5.00 -10.80 18.70
CA ALA A 155 -6.36 -11.08 18.27
C ALA A 155 -7.14 -9.80 17.91
N SER A 156 -7.12 -8.80 18.79
CA SER A 156 -7.79 -7.51 18.58
C SER A 156 -7.26 -6.80 17.35
N VAL A 157 -5.93 -6.76 17.19
CA VAL A 157 -5.27 -6.15 16.02
C VAL A 157 -5.77 -6.75 14.70
N ARG A 158 -5.94 -8.08 14.63
CA ARG A 158 -6.46 -8.75 13.41
C ARG A 158 -7.88 -8.29 13.06
N TYR A 159 -8.77 -8.15 14.04
CA TYR A 159 -10.13 -7.67 13.78
C TYR A 159 -10.17 -6.21 13.35
N VAL A 160 -9.31 -5.35 13.93
CA VAL A 160 -9.17 -3.96 13.49
C VAL A 160 -8.66 -3.90 12.05
N LEU A 161 -7.63 -4.68 11.71
CA LEU A 161 -7.13 -4.78 10.34
C LEU A 161 -8.21 -5.29 9.37
N LEU A 162 -9.02 -6.28 9.78
CA LEU A 162 -10.13 -6.77 8.97
C LEU A 162 -11.18 -5.68 8.70
N GLY A 163 -11.56 -4.92 9.73
CA GLY A 163 -12.44 -3.75 9.58
C GLY A 163 -11.85 -2.70 8.64
N ALA A 164 -10.55 -2.44 8.74
CA ALA A 164 -9.85 -1.53 7.85
C ALA A 164 -9.81 -2.03 6.39
N VAL A 165 -9.58 -3.33 6.18
CA VAL A 165 -9.65 -3.97 4.84
C VAL A 165 -11.03 -3.76 4.23
N ALA A 166 -12.10 -4.02 4.99
CA ALA A 166 -13.47 -3.82 4.51
C ALA A 166 -13.73 -2.35 4.12
N ALA A 167 -13.31 -1.39 4.96
CA ALA A 167 -13.45 0.04 4.69
C ALA A 167 -12.66 0.48 3.45
N LEU A 168 -11.42 -0.01 3.28
CA LEU A 168 -10.58 0.32 2.12
C LEU A 168 -11.12 -0.27 0.82
N VAL A 169 -11.66 -1.49 0.85
CA VAL A 169 -12.32 -2.11 -0.31
C VAL A 169 -13.61 -1.38 -0.66
N LEU A 170 -14.42 -0.99 0.33
CA LEU A 170 -15.60 -0.17 0.06
C LEU A 170 -15.22 1.18 -0.55
N GLY A 171 -14.21 1.84 0.00
CA GLY A 171 -13.67 3.08 -0.55
C GLY A 171 -13.15 2.92 -1.98
N SER A 172 -12.54 1.77 -2.32
CA SER A 172 -12.07 1.52 -3.68
C SER A 172 -13.23 1.36 -4.66
N VAL A 173 -14.32 0.68 -4.29
CA VAL A 173 -15.53 0.56 -5.11
C VAL A 173 -16.14 1.94 -5.37
N LEU A 174 -16.27 2.78 -4.34
CA LEU A 174 -16.82 4.14 -4.47
C LEU A 174 -15.97 5.04 -5.37
N LEU A 175 -14.65 4.87 -5.36
CA LEU A 175 -13.73 5.66 -6.19
C LEU A 175 -13.51 5.08 -7.59
N ARG A 176 -13.97 3.85 -7.88
CA ARG A 176 -13.65 3.13 -9.12
C ARG A 176 -14.09 3.86 -10.38
N GLY A 177 -15.28 4.48 -10.36
CA GLY A 177 -15.86 5.17 -11.51
C GLY A 177 -15.23 6.55 -11.81
N GLY A 178 -14.81 7.28 -10.78
CA GLY A 178 -14.30 8.66 -10.96
C GLY A 178 -12.77 8.78 -10.87
N ARG A 179 -12.12 7.91 -10.09
CA ARG A 179 -10.70 8.02 -9.72
C ARG A 179 -10.04 6.63 -9.65
N PRO A 180 -9.94 5.88 -10.76
CA PRO A 180 -9.53 4.48 -10.76
C PRO A 180 -8.16 4.22 -10.12
N ARG A 181 -7.21 5.16 -10.23
CA ARG A 181 -5.89 5.04 -9.59
C ARG A 181 -5.93 5.17 -8.06
N HIS A 182 -6.83 6.00 -7.54
CA HIS A 182 -7.04 6.10 -6.10
C HIS A 182 -7.73 4.83 -5.58
N ALA A 183 -8.67 4.27 -6.35
CA ALA A 183 -9.24 2.97 -6.05
C ALA A 183 -8.17 1.87 -6.00
N ALA A 184 -7.28 1.79 -6.99
CA ALA A 184 -6.16 0.85 -6.99
C ALA A 184 -5.24 1.04 -5.77
N ALA A 185 -4.93 2.29 -5.39
CA ALA A 185 -4.13 2.59 -4.20
C ALA A 185 -4.78 2.08 -2.90
N LEU A 186 -6.11 2.21 -2.75
CA LEU A 186 -6.85 1.68 -1.61
C LEU A 186 -6.85 0.14 -1.58
N VAL A 187 -6.93 -0.51 -2.74
CA VAL A 187 -6.83 -1.97 -2.84
C VAL A 187 -5.43 -2.46 -2.47
N VAL A 188 -4.37 -1.75 -2.89
CA VAL A 188 -3.00 -2.05 -2.46
C VAL A 188 -2.86 -1.90 -0.94
N ALA A 189 -3.41 -0.84 -0.35
CA ALA A 189 -3.41 -0.66 1.11
C ALA A 189 -4.18 -1.80 1.82
N ALA A 190 -5.33 -2.20 1.29
CA ALA A 190 -6.10 -3.33 1.81
C ALA A 190 -5.30 -4.64 1.73
N GLY A 191 -4.64 -4.89 0.60
CA GLY A 191 -3.79 -6.07 0.42
C GLY A 191 -2.62 -6.11 1.41
N LEU A 192 -1.97 -4.97 1.68
CA LEU A 192 -0.93 -4.87 2.69
C LEU A 192 -1.46 -5.14 4.11
N ALA A 193 -2.66 -4.65 4.44
CA ALA A 193 -3.32 -4.97 5.71
C ALA A 193 -3.66 -6.47 5.83
N VAL A 194 -4.08 -7.12 4.75
CA VAL A 194 -4.27 -8.58 4.70
C VAL A 194 -2.95 -9.33 4.90
N VAL A 195 -1.87 -8.89 4.25
CA VAL A 195 -0.53 -9.48 4.46
C VAL A 195 -0.12 -9.34 5.94
N ALA A 196 -0.39 -8.21 6.58
CA ALA A 196 -0.15 -8.06 8.02
C ALA A 196 -0.97 -9.06 8.86
N ILE A 197 -2.24 -9.30 8.53
CA ILE A 197 -3.06 -10.35 9.16
C ILE A 197 -2.41 -11.73 8.99
N VAL A 198 -1.97 -12.08 7.77
CA VAL A 198 -1.28 -13.34 7.48
C VAL A 198 -0.02 -13.48 8.34
N VAL A 199 0.81 -12.45 8.42
CA VAL A 199 2.03 -12.47 9.24
C VAL A 199 1.68 -12.70 10.71
N LEU A 200 0.68 -12.01 11.26
CA LEU A 200 0.24 -12.24 12.65
C LEU A 200 -0.22 -13.69 12.88
N LEU A 201 -0.99 -14.27 11.94
CA LEU A 201 -1.42 -15.66 12.01
C LEU A 201 -0.25 -16.66 11.94
N LEU A 202 0.74 -16.38 11.09
CA LEU A 202 1.95 -17.21 10.99
C LEU A 202 2.79 -17.11 12.27
N ILE A 203 2.94 -15.92 12.86
CA ILE A 203 3.64 -15.74 14.13
C ILE A 203 2.92 -16.53 15.24
N ASP A 204 1.60 -16.41 15.36
CA ASP A 204 0.81 -17.18 16.35
C ASP A 204 1.02 -18.69 16.19
N ARG A 205 1.12 -19.17 14.95
CA ARG A 205 1.26 -20.61 14.63
C ARG A 205 2.66 -21.15 14.84
N TYR A 206 3.70 -20.41 14.44
CA TYR A 206 5.07 -20.91 14.36
C TYR A 206 6.01 -20.36 15.45
N ALA A 207 5.77 -19.16 15.98
CA ALA A 207 6.66 -18.56 16.98
C ALA A 207 6.82 -19.43 18.24
N PRO A 208 5.78 -20.06 18.82
CA PRO A 208 5.95 -20.93 19.99
C PRO A 208 6.91 -22.10 19.74
N ARG A 209 6.94 -22.64 18.50
CA ARG A 209 7.85 -23.72 18.11
C ARG A 209 9.28 -23.23 17.93
N LEU A 210 9.46 -22.07 17.31
CA LEU A 210 10.79 -21.46 17.15
C LEU A 210 11.38 -21.11 18.53
N LEU A 211 10.60 -20.44 19.39
CA LEU A 211 11.00 -20.14 20.77
C LEU A 211 11.35 -21.40 21.56
N ALA A 212 10.54 -22.46 21.48
CA ALA A 212 10.85 -23.73 22.15
C ALA A 212 12.11 -24.43 21.61
N THR A 213 12.46 -24.22 20.33
CA THR A 213 13.66 -24.81 19.72
C THR A 213 14.94 -24.04 20.07
N TYR A 214 14.85 -22.70 20.16
CA TYR A 214 15.99 -21.84 20.48
C TYR A 214 16.21 -21.61 21.99
N PHE A 215 15.14 -21.62 22.79
CA PHE A 215 15.18 -21.48 24.24
C PHE A 215 14.82 -22.82 24.89
N SER A 216 15.78 -23.73 24.92
CA SER A 216 15.65 -25.05 25.54
C SER A 216 15.46 -24.93 27.07
N GLY A 217 14.20 -24.77 27.50
CA GLY A 217 13.77 -24.93 28.90
C GLY A 217 13.29 -23.64 29.57
N ARG A 218 12.11 -23.73 30.22
CA ARG A 218 11.45 -22.77 31.13
C ARG A 218 10.42 -21.78 30.60
N LEU A 219 9.84 -22.00 29.42
CA LEU A 219 8.55 -21.39 29.11
C LEU A 219 7.52 -22.51 29.10
N GLU A 220 6.79 -22.65 30.21
CA GLU A 220 5.60 -23.48 30.23
C GLU A 220 4.73 -23.09 29.03
N PRO A 221 4.34 -24.04 28.18
CA PRO A 221 3.45 -23.73 27.07
C PRO A 221 2.14 -23.24 27.68
N SER A 222 1.86 -21.94 27.57
CA SER A 222 0.55 -21.41 27.93
C SER A 222 -0.48 -22.23 27.17
N SER A 223 -1.34 -22.91 27.94
CA SER A 223 -2.30 -23.92 27.49
C SER A 223 -3.39 -23.37 26.57
N ALA A 224 -3.38 -22.07 26.26
CA ALA A 224 -4.13 -21.49 25.18
C ALA A 224 -3.40 -21.74 23.85
N ARG A 225 -3.43 -22.98 23.35
CA ARG A 225 -3.41 -23.20 21.89
C ARG A 225 -4.67 -22.55 21.33
N ALA A 226 -4.65 -21.24 21.17
CA ALA A 226 -5.55 -20.54 20.26
C ALA A 226 -5.15 -21.01 18.86
N GLY A 227 -5.63 -22.20 18.47
CA GLY A 227 -5.56 -22.64 17.09
C GLY A 227 -6.06 -21.51 16.21
N VAL A 228 -5.43 -21.29 15.06
CA VAL A 228 -5.92 -20.34 14.06
C VAL A 228 -7.40 -20.65 13.85
N ALA A 229 -8.28 -19.77 14.31
CA ALA A 229 -9.72 -20.03 14.25
C ALA A 229 -10.08 -20.25 12.77
N TRP A 230 -10.82 -21.33 12.50
CA TRP A 230 -11.10 -21.86 11.16
C TRP A 230 -11.54 -20.79 10.13
N GLY A 231 -12.22 -19.73 10.57
CA GLY A 231 -12.65 -18.63 9.71
C GLY A 231 -11.53 -17.76 9.10
N TRP A 232 -10.35 -17.67 9.71
CA TRP A 232 -9.27 -16.81 9.18
C TRP A 232 -8.65 -17.35 7.89
N GLU A 233 -8.63 -18.68 7.73
CA GLU A 233 -8.15 -19.32 6.51
C GLU A 233 -9.01 -18.91 5.30
N LEU A 234 -10.34 -18.85 5.48
CA LEU A 234 -11.30 -18.36 4.49
C LEU A 234 -11.07 -16.89 4.13
N VAL A 235 -10.87 -16.04 5.15
CA VAL A 235 -10.62 -14.59 4.93
C VAL A 235 -9.36 -14.38 4.09
N VAL A 236 -8.26 -15.05 4.44
CA VAL A 236 -6.99 -14.93 3.72
C VAL A 236 -7.13 -15.45 2.30
N LEU A 237 -7.76 -16.61 2.11
CA LEU A 237 -8.01 -17.18 0.78
C LEU A 237 -8.86 -16.26 -0.09
N ALA A 238 -9.99 -15.78 0.43
CA ALA A 238 -10.90 -14.90 -0.29
C ALA A 238 -10.21 -13.58 -0.67
N ALA A 239 -9.45 -12.99 0.25
CA ALA A 239 -8.69 -11.78 -0.01
C ALA A 239 -7.58 -12.00 -1.06
N GLY A 240 -6.83 -13.11 -0.97
CA GLY A 240 -5.81 -13.46 -1.95
C GLY A 240 -6.37 -13.63 -3.36
N CYS A 241 -7.46 -14.39 -3.50
CA CYS A 241 -8.17 -14.55 -4.76
C CYS A 241 -8.75 -13.22 -5.27
N GLY A 242 -9.34 -12.41 -4.39
CA GLY A 242 -9.90 -11.10 -4.74
C GLY A 242 -8.84 -10.12 -5.26
N LEU A 243 -7.64 -10.11 -4.68
CA LEU A 243 -6.51 -9.28 -5.13
C LEU A 243 -6.00 -9.72 -6.52
N VAL A 244 -5.88 -11.02 -6.76
CA VAL A 244 -5.51 -11.56 -8.08
C VAL A 244 -6.59 -11.23 -9.13
N ALA A 245 -7.87 -11.43 -8.79
CA ALA A 245 -8.98 -11.09 -9.67
C ALA A 245 -9.02 -9.59 -10.01
N PHE A 246 -8.80 -8.72 -9.01
CA PHE A 246 -8.70 -7.28 -9.21
C PHE A 246 -7.56 -6.92 -10.17
N SER A 247 -6.39 -7.56 -10.04
CA SER A 247 -5.25 -7.32 -10.93
C SER A 247 -5.55 -7.68 -12.39
N GLY A 248 -6.32 -8.75 -12.63
CA GLY A 248 -6.76 -9.15 -13.96
C GLY A 248 -7.83 -8.23 -14.54
N ALA A 249 -8.78 -7.77 -13.73
CA ALA A 249 -9.86 -6.90 -14.18
C ALA A 249 -9.37 -5.48 -14.50
N ASP A 250 -8.54 -4.90 -13.64
CA ASP A 250 -8.09 -3.50 -13.75
C ASP A 250 -6.67 -3.35 -14.33
N HIS A 251 -6.01 -4.45 -14.72
CA HIS A 251 -4.65 -4.49 -15.28
C HIS A 251 -3.57 -3.85 -14.38
N GLU A 252 -3.80 -3.85 -13.07
CA GLU A 252 -2.89 -3.29 -12.06
C GLU A 252 -1.99 -4.41 -11.48
N ARG A 253 -0.67 -4.27 -11.65
CA ARG A 253 0.29 -5.33 -11.24
C ARG A 253 0.43 -5.47 -9.72
N ALA A 254 0.36 -4.35 -8.99
CA ALA A 254 0.66 -4.32 -7.55
C ALA A 254 -0.31 -5.18 -6.71
N PRO A 255 -1.65 -5.10 -6.89
CA PRO A 255 -2.59 -6.02 -6.24
C PRO A 255 -2.30 -7.49 -6.56
N GLY A 256 -1.89 -7.81 -7.79
CA GLY A 256 -1.58 -9.18 -8.21
C GLY A 256 -0.44 -9.80 -7.40
N TYR A 257 0.67 -9.08 -7.22
CA TYR A 257 1.78 -9.54 -6.39
C TYR A 257 1.37 -9.74 -4.92
N LEU A 258 0.58 -8.82 -4.37
CA LEU A 258 0.07 -8.96 -3.00
C LEU A 258 -0.86 -10.17 -2.87
N GLY A 259 -1.74 -10.40 -3.85
CA GLY A 259 -2.60 -11.57 -3.89
C GLY A 259 -1.83 -12.89 -3.87
N VAL A 260 -0.76 -13.00 -4.67
CA VAL A 260 0.13 -14.17 -4.67
C VAL A 260 0.80 -14.35 -3.29
N VAL A 261 1.34 -13.29 -2.69
CA VAL A 261 1.95 -13.35 -1.36
C VAL A 261 0.93 -13.81 -0.31
N THR A 262 -0.30 -13.27 -0.34
CA THR A 262 -1.39 -13.68 0.54
C THR A 262 -1.75 -15.15 0.36
N LEU A 263 -1.85 -15.64 -0.87
CA LEU A 263 -2.14 -17.05 -1.18
C LEU A 263 -1.00 -17.99 -0.74
N LEU A 264 0.26 -17.60 -0.90
CA LEU A 264 1.39 -18.33 -0.34
C LEU A 264 1.33 -18.41 1.18
N GLY A 265 0.93 -17.30 1.82
CA GLY A 265 0.64 -17.26 3.26
C GLY A 265 -0.47 -18.23 3.67
N PHE A 266 -1.57 -18.29 2.91
CA PHE A 266 -2.63 -19.29 3.11
C PHE A 266 -2.10 -20.72 3.00
N VAL A 267 -1.31 -21.03 1.95
CA VAL A 267 -0.69 -22.34 1.79
C VAL A 267 0.16 -22.67 3.02
N ALA A 268 1.00 -21.74 3.50
CA ALA A 268 1.81 -21.94 4.69
C ALA A 268 0.94 -22.23 5.94
N LEU A 269 -0.16 -21.48 6.13
CA LEU A 269 -1.10 -21.71 7.23
C LEU A 269 -1.72 -23.12 7.19
N VAL A 270 -2.08 -23.62 6.00
CA VAL A 270 -2.78 -24.91 5.84
C VAL A 270 -1.82 -26.10 5.68
N ALA A 271 -0.53 -25.86 5.42
CA ALA A 271 0.43 -26.90 5.03
C ALA A 271 0.86 -27.99 6.06
N PRO A 272 0.64 -27.95 7.40
CA PRO A 272 1.28 -28.95 8.25
C PRO A 272 0.85 -30.39 7.95
N VAL A 273 1.84 -31.17 7.53
CA VAL A 273 1.83 -32.62 7.40
C VAL A 273 1.81 -33.23 8.81
N ASN A 274 0.74 -33.95 9.15
CA ASN A 274 0.73 -34.84 10.30
C ASN A 274 1.93 -35.81 10.18
N ARG A 275 2.86 -35.76 11.13
CA ARG A 275 3.95 -36.76 11.24
C ARG A 275 3.47 -38.15 11.68
N GLY A 276 2.15 -38.36 11.80
CA GLY A 276 1.53 -39.64 12.11
C GLY A 276 0.38 -39.98 11.15
N GLY A 277 0.67 -40.68 10.06
CA GLY A 277 -0.21 -41.66 9.42
C GLY A 277 -1.36 -41.19 8.52
N ALA A 278 -2.14 -40.15 8.86
CA ALA A 278 -3.32 -39.80 8.06
C ALA A 278 -3.05 -38.56 7.18
N ARG A 279 -2.48 -38.77 5.98
CA ARG A 279 -2.44 -37.77 4.91
C ARG A 279 -3.84 -37.62 4.31
N SER A 280 -4.68 -36.86 4.99
CA SER A 280 -5.98 -36.47 4.47
C SER A 280 -5.80 -35.42 3.37
N ILE A 281 -5.87 -35.83 2.11
CA ILE A 281 -6.17 -34.94 0.97
C ILE A 281 -7.60 -34.34 1.12
N VAL A 282 -8.40 -34.90 2.03
CA VAL A 282 -9.78 -34.51 2.32
C VAL A 282 -9.75 -33.21 3.14
N GLY A 283 -9.98 -32.09 2.47
CA GLY A 283 -9.99 -30.76 3.06
C GLY A 283 -9.82 -29.67 2.00
N TRP A 284 -9.03 -28.64 2.33
CA TRP A 284 -8.76 -27.48 1.49
C TRP A 284 -8.28 -27.80 0.06
N PRO A 285 -7.31 -28.71 -0.17
CA PRO A 285 -6.85 -28.98 -1.53
C PRO A 285 -7.97 -29.47 -2.45
N LEU A 286 -8.83 -30.38 -1.97
CA LEU A 286 -9.96 -30.88 -2.75
C LEU A 286 -11.00 -29.79 -3.00
N ALA A 287 -11.34 -28.99 -1.98
CA ALA A 287 -12.27 -27.89 -2.13
C ALA A 287 -11.77 -26.86 -3.16
N LEU A 288 -10.49 -26.51 -3.12
CA LEU A 288 -9.86 -25.59 -4.07
C LEU A 288 -9.80 -26.16 -5.49
N LEU A 289 -9.52 -27.46 -5.64
CA LEU A 289 -9.53 -28.12 -6.94
C LEU A 289 -10.92 -28.11 -7.56
N VAL A 290 -11.97 -28.38 -6.77
CA VAL A 290 -13.36 -28.35 -7.25
C VAL A 290 -13.76 -26.92 -7.62
N ILE A 291 -13.54 -25.93 -6.74
CA ILE A 291 -13.90 -24.53 -7.00
C ILE A 291 -13.13 -23.98 -8.21
N GLY A 292 -11.81 -24.22 -8.27
CA GLY A 292 -10.95 -23.78 -9.37
C GLY A 292 -11.32 -24.45 -10.68
N GLY A 293 -11.57 -25.76 -10.68
CA GLY A 293 -12.02 -26.50 -11.86
C GLY A 293 -13.36 -25.99 -12.39
N LEU A 294 -14.33 -25.73 -11.51
CA LEU A 294 -15.63 -25.15 -11.90
C LEU A 294 -15.49 -23.73 -12.46
N ALA A 295 -14.62 -22.90 -11.88
CA ALA A 295 -14.35 -21.55 -12.38
C ALA A 295 -13.71 -21.58 -13.78
N ILE A 296 -12.74 -22.47 -14.02
CA ILE A 296 -12.13 -22.63 -15.35
C ILE A 296 -13.16 -23.16 -16.35
N ALA A 297 -13.93 -24.18 -15.99
CA ALA A 297 -14.96 -24.75 -16.86
C ALA A 297 -16.04 -23.70 -17.24
N SER A 298 -16.41 -22.82 -16.31
CA SER A 298 -17.36 -21.74 -16.60
C SER A 298 -16.75 -20.64 -17.49
N GLY A 299 -15.47 -20.30 -17.31
CA GLY A 299 -14.76 -19.33 -18.15
C GLY A 299 -14.52 -19.79 -19.59
N LEU A 300 -14.36 -21.10 -19.81
CA LEU A 300 -14.21 -21.68 -21.15
C LEU A 300 -15.54 -21.75 -21.94
N ARG A 301 -16.68 -21.48 -21.29
CA ARG A 301 -17.99 -21.52 -21.95
C ARG A 301 -18.13 -20.31 -22.89
N PRO A 302 -18.26 -20.52 -24.23
CA PRO A 302 -18.40 -19.43 -25.19
C PRO A 302 -19.65 -18.61 -24.85
N SER A 303 -19.46 -17.38 -24.40
CA SER A 303 -20.58 -16.57 -23.88
C SER A 303 -21.16 -15.60 -24.91
N ARG A 304 -20.54 -15.46 -26.09
CA ARG A 304 -21.07 -14.72 -27.25
C ARG A 304 -20.56 -15.35 -28.55
N PRO A 305 -21.36 -15.38 -29.63
CA PRO A 305 -20.79 -15.58 -30.96
C PRO A 305 -19.70 -14.55 -31.17
N LEU A 306 -18.54 -15.00 -31.66
CA LEU A 306 -17.43 -14.13 -32.02
C LEU A 306 -17.97 -13.01 -32.91
N PRO A 307 -17.56 -11.74 -32.71
CA PRO A 307 -17.79 -10.71 -33.71
C PRO A 307 -17.38 -11.29 -35.07
N PRO A 308 -18.18 -11.11 -36.13
CA PRO A 308 -17.80 -11.59 -37.46
C PRO A 308 -16.38 -11.11 -37.73
N GLU A 309 -15.54 -12.00 -38.25
CA GLU A 309 -14.16 -11.65 -38.61
C GLU A 309 -14.22 -10.34 -39.40
N PRO A 310 -13.41 -9.32 -39.06
CA PRO A 310 -13.33 -8.11 -39.88
C PRO A 310 -13.01 -8.61 -41.28
N GLY A 311 -13.99 -8.42 -42.19
CA GLY A 311 -14.16 -9.25 -43.36
C GLY A 311 -12.82 -9.56 -44.00
N GLY A 312 -12.56 -10.85 -44.24
CA GLY A 312 -11.59 -11.22 -45.26
C GLY A 312 -11.87 -10.30 -46.42
N ALA A 313 -10.91 -9.45 -46.75
CA ALA A 313 -11.03 -8.56 -47.88
C ALA A 313 -11.47 -9.45 -49.03
N SER A 314 -12.74 -9.35 -49.42
CA SER A 314 -13.11 -9.70 -50.77
C SER A 314 -12.11 -8.96 -51.63
N ASP A 315 -11.40 -9.69 -52.48
CA ASP A 315 -10.35 -9.25 -53.42
C ASP A 315 -10.75 -8.08 -54.36
N GLY A 316 -11.77 -7.28 -54.02
CA GLY A 316 -12.33 -6.18 -54.82
C GLY A 316 -12.41 -4.82 -54.14
N ASP A 317 -12.30 -4.68 -52.81
CA ASP A 317 -12.34 -3.35 -52.17
C ASP A 317 -10.92 -2.85 -51.93
N ALA A 318 -10.35 -2.29 -53.00
CA ALA A 318 -9.13 -1.49 -52.93
C ALA A 318 -9.27 -0.44 -51.83
N LEU A 319 -8.43 -0.54 -50.79
CA LEU A 319 -8.25 0.55 -49.83
C LEU A 319 -8.02 1.84 -50.64
N PRO A 320 -8.74 2.94 -50.35
CA PRO A 320 -8.47 4.20 -51.02
C PRO A 320 -6.98 4.53 -50.82
N PRO A 321 -6.27 4.94 -51.90
CA PRO A 321 -4.84 5.17 -51.82
C PRO A 321 -4.57 6.15 -50.68
N ILE A 322 -3.62 5.77 -49.81
CA ILE A 322 -3.09 6.64 -48.78
C ILE A 322 -2.60 7.90 -49.49
N GLN A 323 -3.41 8.96 -49.43
CA GLN A 323 -2.98 10.27 -49.91
C GLN A 323 -1.93 10.77 -48.94
N LEU A 324 -0.66 10.53 -49.29
CA LEU A 324 0.45 11.25 -48.69
C LEU A 324 0.18 12.73 -48.92
N ARG A 325 -0.12 13.45 -47.85
CA ARG A 325 -0.35 14.89 -47.87
C ARG A 325 0.96 15.56 -48.33
N PRO A 326 1.01 16.18 -49.51
CA PRO A 326 2.21 16.87 -49.95
C PRO A 326 2.30 18.18 -49.17
N GLY A 327 3.27 18.30 -48.26
CA GLY A 327 3.51 19.59 -47.59
C GLY A 327 4.06 19.58 -46.18
N ASP A 328 4.61 18.48 -45.65
CA ASP A 328 5.45 18.59 -44.44
C ASP A 328 6.90 18.91 -44.85
N PRO A 329 7.38 20.15 -44.63
CA PRO A 329 8.77 20.50 -44.85
C PRO A 329 9.67 19.84 -43.81
N SER A 330 10.77 19.28 -44.31
CA SER A 330 11.94 18.80 -43.56
C SER A 330 12.58 19.89 -42.70
#